data_AF-A0A2E6GHE7-F1
#
_entry.id   AF-A0A2E6GHE7-F1
#
_cell.length_a   1.000
_cell.length_b   1.000
_cell.length_c   1.000
_cell.angle_alpha   90.00
_cell.angle_beta   90.00
_cell.angle_gamma   90.00
#
_symmetry.space_group_name_H-M   'P 1'
#
loop_
_entity.id
_entity.type
_entity.pdbx_description
1 polymer ?
#
loop_
_entity_poly.entity_id
_entity_poly.type
_entity_poly.pdbx_seq_one_letter_code
_entity_poly.pdbx_strand_id
1 'polypeptide(L)'
;MKKSKLLFLAITSYVIVNLIMSDKSHSDVNTNSLIKMFCLENVKYEISKANLKFDDEFAKSVCNCYIENISNNKSHENSISECKKESKNKFNL
;
A
#
# COMPACT_ATOMS: atom_id res chain seq x y z
N MET A 1 -46.76 9.33 -13.77
CA MET A 1 -45.86 9.61 -12.62
C MET A 1 -45.15 8.40 -12.01
N LYS A 2 -45.77 7.21 -11.85
CA LYS A 2 -45.13 6.05 -11.18
C LYS A 2 -43.92 5.45 -11.95
N LYS A 3 -44.02 5.28 -13.28
CA LYS A 3 -42.92 4.71 -14.11
C LYS A 3 -41.67 5.60 -14.16
N SER A 4 -41.84 6.92 -14.23
CA SER A 4 -40.72 7.88 -14.25
C SER A 4 -39.96 7.90 -12.92
N LYS A 5 -40.65 7.81 -11.77
CA LYS A 5 -40.01 7.71 -10.45
C LYS A 5 -39.22 6.39 -10.30
N LEU A 6 -39.75 5.28 -10.82
CA LEU A 6 -39.06 3.98 -10.79
C LEU A 6 -37.80 3.98 -11.65
N LEU A 7 -37.88 4.59 -12.85
CA LEU A 7 -36.75 4.73 -13.76
C LEU A 7 -35.65 5.60 -13.14
N PHE A 8 -36.04 6.71 -12.50
CA PHE A 8 -35.11 7.60 -11.81
C PHE A 8 -34.40 6.90 -10.65
N LEU A 9 -35.15 6.12 -9.84
CA LEU A 9 -34.57 5.33 -8.76
C LEU A 9 -33.55 4.30 -9.26
N ALA A 10 -33.86 3.60 -10.36
CA ALA A 10 -32.97 2.61 -10.98
C ALA A 10 -31.68 3.24 -11.55
N ILE A 11 -31.78 4.44 -12.13
CA ILE A 11 -30.62 5.18 -12.64
C ILE A 11 -29.76 5.66 -11.46
N THR A 12 -30.38 6.20 -10.42
CA THR A 12 -29.64 6.66 -9.23
C THR A 12 -28.94 5.53 -8.49
N SER A 13 -29.56 4.35 -8.37
CA SER A 13 -28.93 3.19 -7.75
C SER A 13 -27.78 2.64 -8.59
N TYR A 14 -27.91 2.64 -9.92
CA TYR A 14 -26.84 2.25 -10.83
C TYR A 14 -25.62 3.18 -10.74
N VAL A 15 -25.85 4.50 -10.68
CA VAL A 15 -24.77 5.49 -10.52
C VAL A 15 -24.05 5.31 -9.18
N ILE A 16 -24.80 5.11 -8.08
CA ILE A 16 -24.21 4.90 -6.74
C ILE A 16 -23.37 3.61 -6.68
N VAL A 17 -23.83 2.50 -7.29
CA VAL A 17 -23.05 1.24 -7.33
C VAL A 17 -21.74 1.43 -8.10
N ASN A 18 -21.75 2.14 -9.23
CA ASN A 18 -20.54 2.41 -10.00
C ASN A 18 -19.57 3.35 -9.25
N LEU A 19 -20.07 4.34 -8.50
CA LEU A 19 -19.25 5.20 -7.65
C LEU A 19 -18.58 4.44 -6.50
N ILE A 20 -19.29 3.49 -5.86
CA ILE A 20 -18.72 2.67 -4.77
C ILE A 20 -17.69 1.67 -5.29
N MET A 21 -17.83 1.19 -6.53
CA MET A 21 -16.90 0.22 -7.14
C MET A 21 -15.68 0.86 -7.84
N SER A 22 -15.62 2.18 -7.98
CA SER A 22 -14.66 2.88 -8.83
C SER A 22 -13.56 3.67 -8.09
N ASP A 23 -13.06 3.23 -6.93
CA ASP A 23 -12.03 4.02 -6.24
C ASP A 23 -10.93 3.20 -5.52
N LYS A 24 -10.29 2.30 -6.29
CA LYS A 24 -9.02 1.65 -5.87
C LYS A 24 -7.86 1.85 -6.84
N SER A 25 -8.04 2.60 -7.93
CA SER A 25 -7.08 2.53 -9.06
C SER A 25 -6.20 3.76 -9.26
N HIS A 26 -6.52 4.93 -8.71
CA HIS A 26 -5.69 6.15 -8.88
C HIS A 26 -5.16 6.75 -7.57
N SER A 27 -5.97 6.81 -6.51
CA SER A 27 -5.55 7.29 -5.18
C SER A 27 -4.51 6.35 -4.53
N ASP A 28 -4.70 5.05 -4.71
CA ASP A 28 -3.81 4.02 -4.15
C ASP A 28 -2.43 4.01 -4.82
N VAL A 29 -2.34 4.23 -6.14
CA VAL A 29 -1.06 4.27 -6.86
C VAL A 29 -0.19 5.43 -6.38
N ASN A 30 -0.81 6.60 -6.20
CA ASN A 30 -0.08 7.80 -5.77
C ASN A 30 0.34 7.71 -4.29
N THR A 31 -0.53 7.16 -3.45
CA THR A 31 -0.26 6.94 -2.02
C THR A 31 0.84 5.89 -1.81
N ASN A 32 0.81 4.79 -2.55
CA ASN A 32 1.85 3.75 -2.48
C ASN A 32 3.22 4.26 -2.93
N SER A 33 3.27 5.12 -3.96
CA SER A 33 4.52 5.76 -4.39
C SER A 33 5.11 6.64 -3.28
N LEU A 34 4.28 7.44 -2.61
CA LEU A 34 4.72 8.30 -1.51
C LEU A 34 5.20 7.48 -0.30
N ILE A 35 4.45 6.47 0.11
CA ILE A 35 4.84 5.57 1.21
C ILE A 35 6.15 4.86 0.88
N LYS A 36 6.33 4.40 -0.36
CA LYS A 36 7.56 3.74 -0.80
C LYS A 36 8.76 4.66 -0.74
N MET A 37 8.61 5.93 -1.12
CA MET A 37 9.68 6.93 -0.99
C MET A 37 10.10 7.12 0.47
N PHE A 38 9.14 7.34 1.37
CA PHE A 38 9.41 7.46 2.81
C PHE A 38 10.04 6.19 3.40
N CYS A 39 9.60 5.01 2.96
CA CYS A 39 10.19 3.76 3.40
C CYS A 39 11.68 3.66 3.00
N LEU A 40 12.01 3.99 1.74
CA LEU A 40 13.39 3.92 1.26
C LEU A 40 14.31 4.87 2.03
N GLU A 41 13.84 6.09 2.31
CA GLU A 41 14.59 7.06 3.12
C GLU A 41 14.83 6.55 4.54
N ASN A 42 13.81 5.95 5.18
CA ASN A 42 13.94 5.37 6.51
C ASN A 42 14.91 4.18 6.54
N VAL A 43 14.84 3.26 5.57
CA VAL A 43 15.78 2.14 5.49
C VAL A 43 17.21 2.65 5.29
N LYS A 44 17.41 3.64 4.42
CA LYS A 44 18.73 4.26 4.21
C LYS A 44 19.26 4.90 5.48
N TYR A 45 18.42 5.61 6.23
CA TYR A 45 18.78 6.21 7.51
C TYR A 45 19.21 5.15 8.53
N GLU A 46 18.42 4.09 8.73
CA GLU A 46 18.74 3.03 9.70
C GLU A 46 19.99 2.23 9.32
N ILE A 47 20.20 1.94 8.02
CA ILE A 47 21.43 1.30 7.53
C ILE A 47 22.65 2.19 7.78
N SER A 48 22.54 3.49 7.49
CA SER A 48 23.61 4.45 7.72
C SER A 48 23.94 4.55 9.21
N LYS A 49 22.92 4.57 10.08
CA LYS A 49 23.08 4.59 11.53
C LYS A 49 23.78 3.33 12.06
N ALA A 50 23.60 2.20 11.38
CA ALA A 50 24.28 0.94 11.68
C ALA A 50 25.69 0.83 11.06
N ASN A 51 26.20 1.86 10.38
CA ASN A 51 27.45 1.82 9.60
C ASN A 51 27.51 0.67 8.59
N LEU A 52 26.37 0.28 8.04
CA LEU A 52 26.29 -0.75 7.01
C LEU A 52 26.28 -0.11 5.61
N LYS A 53 26.76 -0.85 4.62
CA LYS A 53 26.68 -0.42 3.22
C LYS A 53 25.23 -0.48 2.77
N PHE A 54 24.75 0.60 2.15
CA PHE A 54 23.42 0.62 1.54
C PHE A 54 23.33 -0.37 0.39
N ASP A 55 22.28 -1.19 0.45
CA ASP A 55 21.91 -2.16 -0.58
C ASP A 55 20.52 -1.79 -1.12
N ASP A 56 20.51 -1.38 -2.38
CA ASP A 56 19.33 -0.97 -3.13
C ASP A 56 18.28 -2.09 -3.22
N GLU A 57 18.73 -3.33 -3.40
CA GLU A 57 17.86 -4.50 -3.55
C GLU A 57 17.23 -4.86 -2.20
N PHE A 58 18.02 -4.83 -1.14
CA PHE A 58 17.52 -4.98 0.23
C PHE A 58 16.45 -3.94 0.55
N ALA A 59 16.73 -2.66 0.32
CA ALA A 59 15.80 -1.58 0.62
C ALA A 59 14.50 -1.69 -0.21
N LYS A 60 14.60 -2.02 -1.51
CA LYS A 60 13.43 -2.28 -2.36
C LYS A 60 12.63 -3.47 -1.86
N SER A 61 13.28 -4.56 -1.43
CA SER A 61 12.62 -5.75 -0.91
C SER A 61 11.83 -5.45 0.36
N VAL A 62 12.44 -4.78 1.34
CA VAL A 62 11.79 -4.36 2.60
C VAL A 62 10.58 -3.48 2.31
N CYS A 63 10.74 -2.47 1.45
CA CYS A 63 9.68 -1.50 1.18
C CYS A 63 8.53 -2.07 0.35
N ASN A 64 8.82 -2.99 -0.58
CA ASN A 64 7.76 -3.68 -1.32
C ASN A 64 6.92 -4.55 -0.37
N CYS A 65 7.57 -5.32 0.53
CA CYS A 65 6.84 -6.08 1.55
C CYS A 65 5.96 -5.17 2.42
N TYR A 66 6.49 -4.01 2.84
CA TYR A 66 5.73 -3.08 3.68
C TYR A 66 4.48 -2.56 2.95
N ILE A 67 4.62 -2.14 1.69
CA ILE A 67 3.51 -1.67 0.86
C ILE A 67 2.46 -2.77 0.65
N GLU A 68 2.89 -4.00 0.38
CA GLU A 68 2.00 -5.15 0.22
C GLU A 68 1.20 -5.42 1.50
N ASN A 69 1.86 -5.40 2.66
CA ASN A 69 1.21 -5.61 3.94
C ASN A 69 0.19 -4.50 4.27
N ILE A 70 0.52 -3.24 4.02
CA ILE A 70 -0.41 -2.12 4.19
C ILE A 70 -1.60 -2.23 3.21
N SER A 71 -1.35 -2.61 1.95
CA SER A 71 -2.39 -2.83 0.94
C SER A 71 -3.34 -3.98 1.34
N ASN A 72 -2.83 -4.95 2.11
CA ASN A 72 -3.58 -6.05 2.70
C ASN A 72 -4.22 -5.71 4.07
N ASN A 73 -4.30 -4.43 4.42
CA ASN A 73 -4.87 -3.92 5.67
C ASN A 73 -4.18 -4.43 6.96
N LYS A 74 -2.91 -4.84 6.89
CA LYS A 74 -2.13 -5.13 8.12
C LYS A 74 -1.78 -3.82 8.82
N SER A 75 -1.69 -3.87 10.15
CA SER A 75 -1.24 -2.71 10.93
C SER A 75 0.21 -2.35 10.61
N HIS A 76 0.57 -1.10 10.86
CA HIS A 76 1.93 -0.60 10.70
C HIS A 76 2.97 -1.46 11.45
N GLU A 77 2.72 -1.73 12.73
CA GLU A 77 3.61 -2.51 13.60
C GLU A 77 3.77 -3.97 13.11
N ASN A 78 2.67 -4.61 12.71
CA ASN A 78 2.72 -5.98 12.17
C ASN A 78 3.48 -6.02 10.85
N SER A 79 3.26 -5.03 9.98
CA SER A 79 3.94 -4.90 8.69
C SER A 79 5.46 -4.79 8.89
N ILE A 80 5.91 -3.96 9.84
CA ILE A 80 7.33 -3.83 10.17
C ILE A 80 7.91 -5.16 10.68
N SER A 81 7.24 -5.79 11.64
CA SER A 81 7.71 -7.03 12.25
C SER A 81 7.87 -8.15 11.21
N GLU A 82 6.88 -8.30 10.34
CA GLU A 82 6.86 -9.32 9.30
C GLU A 82 7.91 -9.07 8.23
N CYS A 83 7.99 -7.84 7.69
CA CYS A 83 8.98 -7.53 6.65
C CYS A 83 10.41 -7.60 7.16
N LYS A 84 10.64 -7.30 8.44
CA LYS A 84 11.94 -7.52 9.09
C LYS A 84 12.29 -9.00 9.14
N LYS A 85 11.34 -9.86 9.51
CA LYS A 85 11.53 -11.33 9.54
C LYS A 85 11.80 -11.89 8.15
N GLU A 86 11.02 -11.48 7.16
CA GLU A 86 11.19 -11.93 5.77
C GLU A 86 12.56 -11.50 5.21
N SER A 87 12.96 -10.26 5.45
CA SER A 87 14.25 -9.75 4.97
C SER A 87 15.43 -10.46 5.62
N LYS A 88 15.34 -10.81 6.91
CA LYS A 88 16.36 -11.66 7.56
C LYS A 88 16.50 -13.01 6.88
N ASN A 89 15.38 -13.68 6.61
CA ASN A 89 15.38 -14.98 5.94
C ASN A 89 15.93 -14.89 4.51
N LYS A 90 15.55 -13.85 3.77
CA LYS A 90 15.93 -13.68 2.36
C LYS A 90 17.40 -13.33 2.17
N PHE A 91 17.95 -12.51 3.06
CA PHE A 91 19.33 -12.00 2.97
C PHE A 91 20.29 -12.71 3.93
N ASN A 92 19.84 -13.76 4.63
CA ASN A 92 20.62 -14.53 5.61
C ASN A 92 21.26 -13.64 6.70
N LEU A 93 20.46 -12.74 7.28
CA LEU A 93 20.85 -11.78 8.33
C LEU A 93 20.35 -12.18 9.74
#